data_AF-A0A6L4AI32-F1
#
_entry.id   AF-A0A6L4AI32-F1
#
_cell.length_a   1.000
_cell.length_b   1.000
_cell.length_c   1.000
_cell.angle_alpha   90.00
_cell.angle_beta   90.00
_cell.angle_gamma   90.00
#
_symmetry.space_group_name_H-M   'P 1'
#
loop_
_entity.id
_entity.type
_entity.pdbx_description
1 polymer ?
#
loop_
_entity_poly.entity_id
_entity_poly.type
_entity_poly.pdbx_seq_one_letter_code
_entity_poly.pdbx_strand_id
1 'polypeptide(L)'
;MVLIPDDIYPALKDSDIAGLLESGGFTAVDTLRFMESYEADREVLSNLQLRDWSGGCGVLILMESWMPPLVAFLSYLGEIRAVIGPESPIVIELLGRPGTAPSSPAIPEGDWLVWTRKITALGDPFTTLAPIRGRRS
;
A
#
# COMPACT_ATOMS: atom_id res chain seq x y z
N MET A 1 -3.77 -6.72 -6.87
CA MET A 1 -2.79 -5.81 -7.50
C MET A 1 -1.87 -5.27 -6.43
N VAL A 2 -0.57 -5.13 -6.71
CA VAL A 2 0.37 -4.45 -5.80
C VAL A 2 0.78 -3.11 -6.41
N LEU A 3 0.69 -2.03 -5.64
CA LEU A 3 1.20 -0.71 -6.01
C LEU A 3 2.38 -0.36 -5.12
N ILE A 4 3.48 0.08 -5.73
CA ILE A 4 4.72 0.40 -5.02
C ILE A 4 5.21 1.78 -5.49
N PRO A 5 5.53 2.73 -4.60
CA PRO A 5 6.14 4.00 -4.98
C PRO A 5 7.42 3.76 -5.77
N ASP A 6 7.63 4.53 -6.83
CA ASP A 6 8.76 4.36 -7.73
C ASP A 6 10.10 4.47 -6.98
N ASP A 7 10.21 5.42 -6.06
CA ASP A 7 11.41 5.66 -5.27
C ASP A 7 11.83 4.47 -4.39
N ILE A 8 10.87 3.65 -3.94
CA ILE A 8 11.16 2.52 -3.03
C ILE A 8 11.26 1.20 -3.78
N TYR A 9 10.68 1.12 -4.98
CA TYR A 9 10.65 -0.10 -5.78
C TYR A 9 12.06 -0.69 -6.03
N PRO A 10 13.10 0.09 -6.41
CA PRO A 10 14.45 -0.43 -6.63
C PRO A 10 15.11 -1.04 -5.38
N ALA A 11 14.64 -0.69 -4.18
CA ALA A 11 15.17 -1.19 -2.92
C ALA A 11 14.53 -2.52 -2.47
N LEU A 12 13.41 -2.92 -3.09
CA LEU A 12 12.69 -4.15 -2.76
C LEU A 12 13.15 -5.28 -3.66
N LYS A 13 13.40 -6.45 -3.08
CA LYS A 13 13.60 -7.68 -3.85
C LYS A 13 12.26 -8.34 -4.12
N ASP A 14 12.15 -9.07 -5.23
CA ASP A 14 10.97 -9.87 -5.54
C ASP A 14 10.60 -10.84 -4.39
N SER A 15 11.61 -11.39 -3.71
CA SER A 15 11.41 -12.24 -2.53
C SER A 15 10.77 -11.51 -1.34
N ASP A 16 11.04 -10.21 -1.18
CA ASP A 16 10.48 -9.40 -0.11
C ASP A 16 8.99 -9.16 -0.37
N ILE A 17 8.64 -8.82 -1.62
CA ILE A 17 7.26 -8.63 -2.06
C ILE A 17 6.49 -9.95 -1.94
N ALA A 18 7.06 -11.07 -2.40
CA ALA A 18 6.45 -12.39 -2.27
C ALA A 18 6.20 -12.77 -0.80
N GLY A 19 7.19 -12.60 0.07
CA GLY A 19 7.04 -12.88 1.50
C GLY A 19 5.96 -12.01 2.17
N LEU A 20 5.85 -10.74 1.78
CA LEU A 20 4.80 -9.84 2.29
C LEU A 20 3.40 -10.28 1.86
N LEU A 21 3.25 -10.73 0.62
CA LEU A 21 1.99 -11.25 0.07
C LEU A 21 1.59 -12.56 0.75
N GLU A 22 2.50 -13.52 0.82
CA GLU A 22 2.26 -14.84 1.44
C GLU A 22 1.83 -14.72 2.90
N SER A 23 2.54 -13.91 3.68
CA SER A 23 2.20 -13.68 5.09
C SER A 23 0.89 -12.90 5.29
N GLY A 24 0.40 -12.22 4.25
CA GLY A 24 -0.92 -11.58 4.22
C GLY A 24 -2.03 -12.47 3.69
N GLY A 25 -1.71 -13.68 3.22
CA GLY A 25 -2.66 -14.55 2.53
C GLY A 25 -3.07 -14.03 1.15
N PHE A 26 -2.24 -13.18 0.53
CA PHE A 26 -2.49 -12.59 -0.77
C PHE A 26 -1.71 -13.29 -1.87
N THR A 27 -2.22 -13.18 -3.10
CA THR A 27 -1.49 -13.54 -4.32
C THR A 27 -1.48 -12.33 -5.24
N ALA A 28 -0.29 -11.88 -5.66
CA ALA A 28 -0.19 -10.80 -6.62
C ALA A 28 -0.54 -11.30 -8.01
N VAL A 29 -1.56 -10.67 -8.60
CA VAL A 29 -1.86 -10.82 -10.04
C VAL A 29 -0.90 -10.00 -10.88
N ASP A 30 -0.48 -8.84 -10.37
CA ASP A 30 0.41 -7.90 -11.05
C ASP A 30 0.96 -6.86 -10.05
N THR A 31 2.02 -6.17 -10.44
CA THR A 31 2.69 -5.12 -9.67
C THR A 31 2.92 -3.89 -10.55
N LEU A 32 2.45 -2.72 -10.10
CA LEU A 32 2.64 -1.45 -10.79
C LEU A 32 3.41 -0.47 -9.89
N ARG A 33 4.24 0.37 -10.53
CA ARG A 33 4.93 1.50 -9.89
C ARG A 33 4.06 2.75 -9.98
N PHE A 34 4.09 3.61 -8.97
CA PHE A 34 3.36 4.89 -8.95
C PHE A 34 4.17 5.96 -8.20
N MET A 35 3.71 7.22 -8.18
CA MET A 35 4.44 8.39 -7.65
C MET A 35 5.73 8.76 -8.39
N GLU A 36 5.92 8.27 -9.63
CA GLU A 36 7.04 8.71 -10.50
C GLU A 36 6.76 10.11 -11.08
N SER A 37 5.55 10.29 -11.60
CA SER A 37 5.06 11.55 -12.19
C SER A 37 3.54 11.53 -12.24
N TYR A 38 2.93 12.70 -12.49
CA TYR A 38 1.48 12.78 -12.67
C TYR A 38 1.02 11.93 -13.86
N GLU A 39 1.73 11.98 -14.98
CA GLU A 39 1.42 11.22 -16.19
C GLU A 39 1.48 9.71 -15.95
N ALA A 40 2.52 9.22 -15.27
CA ALA A 40 2.64 7.81 -14.90
C ALA A 40 1.49 7.36 -13.98
N ASP A 41 1.10 8.20 -13.01
CA ASP A 41 -0.02 7.91 -12.12
C ASP A 41 -1.36 7.82 -12.89
N ARG A 42 -1.55 8.64 -13.94
CA ARG A 42 -2.72 8.52 -14.82
C ARG A 42 -2.73 7.22 -15.62
N GLU A 43 -1.57 6.72 -16.02
CA GLU A 43 -1.45 5.42 -16.68
C GLU A 43 -1.76 4.28 -15.71
N VAL A 44 -1.31 4.36 -14.46
CA VAL A 44 -1.66 3.39 -13.41
C VAL A 44 -3.17 3.34 -13.22
N LEU A 45 -3.84 4.50 -13.05
CA LEU A 45 -5.30 4.55 -12.93
C LEU A 45 -6.01 3.94 -14.14
N SER A 46 -5.51 4.21 -15.35
CA SER A 46 -6.07 3.63 -16.58
C SER A 46 -5.93 2.10 -16.59
N ASN A 47 -4.78 1.57 -16.13
CA ASN A 47 -4.55 0.13 -15.97
C ASN A 47 -5.45 -0.49 -14.91
N LEU A 48 -5.76 0.21 -13.83
CA LEU A 48 -6.69 -0.25 -12.80
C LEU A 48 -8.14 -0.27 -13.33
N GLN A 49 -8.52 0.69 -14.16
CA GLN A 49 -9.88 0.82 -14.71
C GLN A 49 -10.25 -0.34 -15.65
N LEU A 50 -9.26 -0.90 -16.34
CA LEU A 50 -9.47 -2.00 -17.29
C LEU A 50 -9.61 -3.37 -16.61
N ARG A 51 -9.46 -3.44 -15.29
CA ARG A 51 -9.49 -4.70 -14.52
C ARG A 51 -10.87 -4.99 -13.96
N ASP A 52 -11.13 -6.29 -13.81
CA ASP A 52 -12.26 -6.77 -13.02
C ASP A 52 -11.87 -6.82 -11.54
N TRP A 53 -12.61 -6.06 -10.72
CA TRP A 53 -12.42 -5.99 -9.26
C TRP A 53 -13.43 -6.84 -8.49
N SER A 54 -14.26 -7.62 -9.19
CA SER A 54 -15.15 -8.59 -8.57
C SER A 54 -14.40 -9.80 -7.99
N GLY A 55 -15.06 -10.59 -7.14
CA GLY A 55 -14.55 -11.89 -6.72
C GLY A 55 -13.42 -11.88 -5.68
N GLY A 56 -13.32 -10.84 -4.83
CA GLY A 56 -12.32 -10.77 -3.76
C GLY A 56 -10.97 -10.20 -4.18
N CYS A 57 -10.91 -9.57 -5.36
CA CYS A 57 -9.74 -8.82 -5.81
C CYS A 57 -9.62 -7.48 -5.07
N GLY A 58 -8.40 -7.00 -4.88
CA GLY A 58 -8.14 -5.72 -4.22
C GLY A 58 -6.75 -5.16 -4.55
N VAL A 59 -6.47 -3.99 -3.99
CA VAL A 59 -5.22 -3.27 -4.13
C VAL A 59 -4.43 -3.34 -2.84
N LEU A 60 -3.19 -3.82 -2.90
CA LEU A 60 -2.19 -3.71 -1.84
C LEU A 60 -1.24 -2.59 -2.21
N ILE A 61 -1.02 -1.62 -1.33
CA ILE A 61 -0.09 -0.50 -1.53
C ILE A 61 1.03 -0.61 -0.51
N LEU A 62 2.28 -0.64 -0.96
CA LEU A 62 3.44 -0.63 -0.07
C LEU A 62 3.87 0.81 0.18
N MET A 63 4.03 1.22 1.45
CA MET A 63 4.47 2.58 1.79
C MET A 63 5.50 2.56 2.92
N GLU A 64 6.42 3.52 2.92
CA GLU A 64 7.36 3.69 4.03
C GLU A 64 6.65 4.27 5.26
N SER A 65 6.82 3.63 6.42
CA SER A 65 6.13 4.06 7.64
C SER A 65 6.61 5.42 8.16
N TRP A 66 7.89 5.72 7.99
CA TRP A 66 8.54 6.89 8.58
C TRP A 66 8.32 8.20 7.84
N MET A 67 7.59 8.15 6.72
CA MET A 67 7.11 9.34 6.03
C MET A 67 5.59 9.41 6.18
N PRO A 68 5.03 10.44 6.83
CA PRO A 68 3.58 10.57 6.91
C PRO A 68 3.00 10.75 5.51
N PRO A 69 1.80 10.20 5.23
CA PRO A 69 1.20 10.30 3.91
C PRO A 69 0.91 11.77 3.58
N LEU A 70 1.41 12.20 2.42
CA LEU A 70 1.19 13.53 1.89
C LEU A 70 -0.24 13.67 1.36
N VAL A 71 -0.74 14.91 1.28
CA VAL A 71 -2.08 15.21 0.75
C VAL A 71 -2.25 14.65 -0.66
N ALA A 72 -1.23 14.74 -1.52
CA ALA A 72 -1.27 14.19 -2.88
C ALA A 72 -1.56 12.68 -2.90
N PHE A 73 -0.88 11.90 -2.04
CA PHE A 73 -1.14 10.46 -1.92
C PHE A 73 -2.56 10.18 -1.41
N LEU A 74 -3.03 10.94 -0.41
CA LEU A 74 -4.39 10.80 0.11
C LEU A 74 -5.46 11.12 -0.95
N SER A 75 -5.22 12.14 -1.78
CA SER A 75 -6.07 12.45 -2.95
C SER A 75 -6.03 11.31 -3.98
N TYR A 76 -4.86 10.75 -4.24
CA TYR A 76 -4.69 9.64 -5.17
C TYR A 76 -5.40 8.36 -4.70
N LEU A 77 -5.48 8.08 -3.40
CA LEU A 77 -6.32 7.00 -2.86
C LEU A 77 -7.79 7.18 -3.24
N GLY A 78 -8.30 8.43 -3.24
CA GLY A 78 -9.64 8.75 -3.70
C GLY A 78 -9.83 8.47 -5.21
N GLU A 79 -8.81 8.75 -6.01
CA GLU A 79 -8.82 8.44 -7.45
C GLU A 79 -8.80 6.93 -7.71
N ILE A 80 -7.96 6.17 -6.98
CA ILE A 80 -7.95 4.71 -7.02
C ILE A 80 -9.34 4.18 -6.66
N ARG A 81 -9.92 4.63 -5.55
CA ARG A 81 -11.26 4.24 -5.10
C ARG A 81 -12.33 4.47 -6.17
N ALA A 82 -12.30 5.61 -6.84
CA ALA A 82 -13.24 5.94 -7.91
C ALA A 82 -13.14 4.96 -9.10
N VAL A 83 -11.96 4.41 -9.35
CA VAL A 83 -11.68 3.49 -10.45
C VAL A 83 -12.00 2.04 -10.08
N ILE A 84 -11.59 1.58 -8.90
CA ILE A 84 -11.74 0.16 -8.50
C ILE A 84 -13.13 -0.17 -7.92
N GLY A 85 -13.94 0.85 -7.64
CA GLY A 85 -15.28 0.72 -7.09
C GLY A 85 -15.33 0.85 -5.55
N PRO A 86 -16.54 1.04 -4.98
CA PRO A 86 -16.72 1.45 -3.59
C PRO A 86 -16.40 0.37 -2.54
N GLU A 87 -16.44 -0.91 -2.91
CA GLU A 87 -16.31 -2.04 -1.95
C GLU A 87 -15.01 -2.84 -2.12
N SER A 88 -14.24 -2.57 -3.18
CA SER A 88 -12.99 -3.27 -3.45
C SER A 88 -11.95 -2.93 -2.37
N PRO A 89 -11.32 -3.90 -1.70
CA PRO A 89 -10.37 -3.60 -0.63
C PRO A 89 -9.15 -2.83 -1.13
N ILE A 90 -8.76 -1.80 -0.38
CA ILE A 90 -7.45 -1.14 -0.45
C ILE A 90 -6.74 -1.40 0.87
N VAL A 91 -5.62 -2.09 0.83
CA VAL A 91 -4.79 -2.39 1.99
C VAL A 91 -3.46 -1.68 1.82
N ILE A 92 -3.04 -0.93 2.83
CA ILE A 92 -1.74 -0.26 2.85
C ILE A 92 -0.84 -1.03 3.81
N GLU A 93 0.20 -1.67 3.27
CA GLU A 93 1.26 -2.32 4.04
C GLU A 93 2.37 -1.30 4.29
N LEU A 94 2.63 -1.03 5.56
CA LEU A 94 3.70 -0.13 5.95
C LEU A 94 5.01 -0.90 6.10
N LEU A 95 6.05 -0.43 5.43
CA LEU A 95 7.40 -0.94 5.54
C LEU A 95 8.14 -0.15 6.61
N GLY A 96 8.79 -0.85 7.54
CA GLY A 96 9.64 -0.20 8.54
C GLY A 96 10.97 0.27 7.95
N ARG A 97 11.66 1.16 8.68
CA ARG A 97 12.92 1.78 8.21
C ARG A 97 14.07 0.77 8.09
N PRO A 98 14.68 0.59 6.90
CA PRO A 98 15.86 -0.26 6.74
C PRO A 98 16.99 0.17 7.68
N GLY A 99 17.68 -0.81 8.30
CA GLY A 99 18.90 -0.56 9.10
C GLY A 99 18.74 -0.56 10.63
N THR A 100 17.55 -0.86 11.18
CA THR A 100 17.32 -0.91 12.64
C THR A 100 17.45 -2.31 13.30
N ALA A 101 17.68 -3.39 12.52
CA ALA A 101 17.85 -4.82 12.91
C ALA A 101 16.64 -5.53 13.60
N PRO A 102 16.49 -6.88 13.54
CA PRO A 102 16.86 -7.89 12.52
C PRO A 102 15.70 -8.22 11.55
N SER A 103 16.03 -8.63 10.31
CA SER A 103 15.22 -9.22 9.21
C SER A 103 13.85 -8.63 8.81
N SER A 104 13.24 -7.75 9.59
CA SER A 104 12.08 -6.94 9.23
C SER A 104 12.06 -5.72 10.16
N PRO A 105 12.35 -4.51 9.65
CA PRO A 105 12.40 -3.33 10.52
C PRO A 105 11.02 -3.07 11.16
N ALA A 106 10.99 -2.98 12.48
CA ALA A 106 9.77 -2.68 13.21
C ALA A 106 9.27 -1.26 12.90
N ILE A 107 7.97 -1.08 12.79
CA ILE A 107 7.35 0.24 12.63
C ILE A 107 7.24 0.88 14.01
N PRO A 108 7.83 2.08 14.23
CA PRO A 108 7.64 2.82 15.47
C PRO A 108 6.15 3.12 15.73
N GLU A 109 5.72 3.04 16.99
CA GLU A 109 4.31 3.29 17.36
C GLU A 109 3.82 4.68 16.94
N GLY A 110 4.68 5.69 17.00
CA GLY A 110 4.37 7.05 16.56
C GLY A 110 4.05 7.13 15.07
N ASP A 111 4.87 6.49 14.24
CA ASP A 111 4.67 6.43 12.78
C ASP A 111 3.35 5.72 12.46
N TRP A 112 3.13 4.56 13.07
CA TRP A 112 1.88 3.80 12.93
C TRP A 112 0.64 4.62 13.30
N LEU A 113 0.68 5.35 14.42
CA LEU A 113 -0.42 6.16 14.90
C LEU A 113 -0.73 7.33 13.94
N VAL A 114 0.30 7.96 13.37
CA VAL A 114 0.14 9.02 12.37
C VAL A 114 -0.55 8.49 11.13
N TRP A 115 -0.07 7.36 10.60
CA TRP A 115 -0.69 6.70 9.45
C TRP A 115 -2.13 6.29 9.73
N THR A 116 -2.39 5.65 10.87
CA THR A 116 -3.74 5.21 11.26
C THR A 116 -4.70 6.39 11.27
N ARG A 117 -4.34 7.50 11.92
CA ARG A 117 -5.17 8.71 11.97
C ARG A 117 -5.47 9.28 10.59
N LYS A 118 -4.48 9.32 9.69
CA LYS A 118 -4.63 9.86 8.33
C LYS A 118 -5.55 8.99 7.48
N ILE A 119 -5.38 7.66 7.52
CA ILE A 119 -6.22 6.73 6.76
C ILE A 119 -7.65 6.69 7.31
N THR A 120 -7.83 6.61 8.63
CA THR A 120 -9.18 6.65 9.23
C THR A 120 -9.91 7.95 8.94
N ALA A 121 -9.20 9.08 8.87
CA ALA A 121 -9.81 10.38 8.53
C ALA A 121 -10.37 10.47 7.10
N LEU A 122 -10.00 9.54 6.20
CA LEU A 122 -10.60 9.45 4.86
C LEU A 122 -12.06 8.99 4.91
N GLY A 123 -12.47 8.29 5.97
CA GLY A 123 -13.84 7.78 6.13
C GLY A 123 -14.21 6.64 5.19
N ASP A 124 -13.24 6.05 4.48
CA ASP A 124 -13.44 4.90 3.60
C ASP A 124 -13.28 3.58 4.38
N PRO A 125 -14.35 2.82 4.62
CA PRO A 125 -14.30 1.58 5.40
C PRO A 125 -13.55 0.44 4.70
N PHE A 126 -13.33 0.55 3.39
CA PHE A 126 -12.61 -0.45 2.60
C PHE A 126 -11.15 -0.06 2.33
N THR A 127 -10.67 1.03 2.93
CA THR A 127 -9.25 1.40 2.95
C THR A 127 -8.67 1.20 4.35
N THR A 128 -7.71 0.30 4.48
CA THR A 128 -7.16 -0.13 5.79
C THR A 128 -5.64 -0.19 5.79
N LEU A 129 -5.05 -0.10 6.98
CA LEU A 129 -3.64 -0.46 7.18
C LEU A 129 -3.54 -1.96 7.50
N ALA A 130 -2.56 -2.63 6.92
CA ALA A 130 -2.26 -4.01 7.26
C ALA A 130 -1.71 -4.11 8.70
N PRO A 131 -2.10 -5.12 9.50
CA PRO A 131 -1.67 -5.23 10.90
C PRO A 131 -0.14 -5.22 11.06
N ILE A 132 0.36 -4.58 12.12
CA ILE A 132 1.79 -4.64 12.45
C ILE A 132 2.20 -6.09 12.68
N ARG A 133 3.06 -6.60 11.81
CA ARG A 133 3.64 -7.95 11.93
C ARG A 133 4.79 -7.90 12.94
N GLY A 134 4.67 -8.63 14.05
CA GLY A 134 5.74 -8.73 15.06
C GLY A 134 5.33 -8.49 16.52
N ARG A 135 4.07 -8.13 16.83
CA ARG A 135 3.56 -8.23 18.21
C ARG A 135 3.30 -9.69 18.55
N ARG A 136 4.32 -10.40 19.05
CA ARG A 136 4.04 -11.49 19.99
C ARG A 136 3.54 -10.84 21.28
N SER A 137 2.37 -11.29 21.71
CA SER A 137 1.71 -11.02 23.00
C SER A 137 2.67 -11.07 24.17
#